data_AF-A0A946FUX5-F1
#
_entry.id   AF-A0A946FUX5-F1
#
_cell.length_a   1.000
_cell.length_b   1.000
_cell.length_c   1.000
_cell.angle_alpha   90.00
_cell.angle_beta   90.00
_cell.angle_gamma   90.00
#
_symmetry.space_group_name_H-M   'P 1'
#
loop_
_entity.id
_entity.type
_entity.pdbx_description
1 polymer ?
#
loop_
_entity_poly.entity_id
_entity_poly.type
_entity_poly.pdbx_seq_one_letter_code
_entity_poly.pdbx_strand_id
1 'polypeptide(L)'
;RLFGGQQRTQWSEIKRRAATLTKWQFHKMDALENLKNTAFDQDIWRDEGGIINKGPFPPPNTGVKIQRLSRNDTTGEATLKITPVHGDVVYYETGDSEPTTSSMKVDSFNQFKIDELRCKFICVDSTAKHEKGGIEEWVNTITLRHRVFQQGNDWMVELKASPNADLKYSTDGSDPKTMGAVYNSPFKMPESSPFVLAIAQRNNISSMLEKINVNDYKDKVVKVDPAIKTIWKHRHDKLTARAAHEFMERLKNFKGIAYEITIDIFSNKDDQEISYTNANKSGIDGGTFLQIVKQLQSVMSGSQIILNIERIEFDKGQYLLDWVADAKISLSPGEVSQ
;
A
#
# COMPACT_ATOMS: atom_id res chain seq x y z
N ARG A 1 11.94 38.56 25.37
CA ARG A 1 11.88 39.15 26.74
C ARG A 1 11.17 38.25 27.75
N LEU A 2 10.16 37.48 27.37
CA LEU A 2 9.46 36.50 28.26
C LEU A 2 10.41 35.52 28.95
N PHE A 3 11.39 35.02 28.23
CA PHE A 3 12.42 34.11 28.76
C PHE A 3 13.57 34.84 29.46
N GLY A 4 13.54 36.18 29.57
CA GLY A 4 14.58 36.94 30.30
C GLY A 4 16.00 36.72 29.80
N GLY A 5 16.15 36.46 28.49
CA GLY A 5 17.45 36.15 27.87
C GLY A 5 17.84 34.67 27.93
N GLN A 6 17.15 33.86 28.74
CA GLN A 6 17.39 32.41 28.82
C GLN A 6 16.74 31.68 27.65
N GLN A 7 17.25 30.48 27.35
CA GLN A 7 16.66 29.58 26.35
C GLN A 7 15.55 28.71 26.95
N ARG A 8 15.68 28.34 28.22
CA ARG A 8 14.72 27.50 28.95
C ARG A 8 14.17 28.25 30.15
N THR A 9 12.85 28.19 30.37
CA THR A 9 12.19 28.86 31.49
C THR A 9 10.89 28.13 31.85
N GLN A 10 10.57 28.02 33.14
CA GLN A 10 9.29 27.44 33.56
C GLN A 10 8.10 28.26 33.07
N TRP A 11 6.99 27.60 32.73
CA TRP A 11 5.78 28.29 32.27
C TRP A 11 5.23 29.28 33.32
N SER A 12 5.33 28.93 34.61
CA SER A 12 4.98 29.79 35.75
C SER A 12 5.77 31.10 35.75
N GLU A 13 7.06 31.04 35.42
CA GLU A 13 7.95 32.20 35.36
C GLU A 13 7.65 33.08 34.14
N ILE A 14 7.29 32.48 33.01
CA ILE A 14 6.81 33.20 31.83
C ILE A 14 5.52 33.96 32.17
N LYS A 15 4.55 33.32 32.86
CA LYS A 15 3.32 33.97 33.36
C LYS A 15 3.62 35.10 34.35
N ARG A 16 4.55 34.91 35.29
CA ARG A 16 4.96 35.95 36.25
C ARG A 16 5.57 37.17 35.55
N ARG A 17 6.46 36.93 34.57
CA ARG A 17 7.07 38.00 33.76
C ARG A 17 6.05 38.68 32.87
N ALA A 18 5.05 37.93 32.40
CA ALA A 18 3.96 38.48 31.64
C ALA A 18 3.19 39.56 32.40
N ALA A 19 2.86 39.25 33.65
CA ALA A 19 2.12 40.14 34.53
C ALA A 19 2.92 41.36 35.03
N THR A 20 4.26 41.30 35.01
CA THR A 20 5.14 42.33 35.60
C THR A 20 5.77 43.27 34.57
N LEU A 21 5.85 42.88 33.30
CA LEU A 21 6.45 43.71 32.25
C LEU A 21 5.45 44.74 31.72
N THR A 22 5.63 46.00 32.11
CA THR A 22 4.81 47.16 31.69
C THR A 22 4.82 47.45 30.19
N LYS A 23 5.72 46.81 29.43
CA LYS A 23 5.76 46.88 27.95
C LYS A 23 4.71 46.00 27.28
N TRP A 24 4.04 45.13 28.04
CA TRP A 24 2.95 44.33 27.52
C TRP A 24 1.65 45.12 27.61
N GLN A 25 0.98 45.31 26.49
CA GLN A 25 -0.33 45.97 26.47
C GLN A 25 -1.41 45.05 27.06
N PHE A 26 -2.55 45.61 27.45
CA PHE A 26 -3.70 44.81 27.86
C PHE A 26 -4.15 43.90 26.71
N HIS A 27 -4.06 42.59 26.91
CA HIS A 27 -4.54 41.58 25.98
C HIS A 27 -5.74 40.84 26.57
N LYS A 28 -6.46 40.10 25.71
CA LYS A 28 -7.48 39.15 26.17
C LYS A 28 -6.87 38.12 27.12
N MET A 29 -7.66 37.62 28.07
CA MET A 29 -7.22 36.67 29.09
C MET A 29 -6.57 35.39 28.51
N ASP A 30 -6.98 34.97 27.32
CA ASP A 30 -6.50 33.78 26.62
C ASP A 30 -5.26 34.03 25.73
N ALA A 31 -4.86 35.29 25.51
CA ALA A 31 -3.82 35.64 24.54
C ALA A 31 -2.47 34.97 24.81
N LEU A 32 -2.11 34.79 26.09
CA LEU A 32 -0.85 34.14 26.47
C LEU A 32 -0.90 32.61 26.23
N GLU A 33 -2.04 31.98 26.46
CA GLU A 33 -2.20 30.55 26.20
C GLU A 33 -2.32 30.29 24.70
N ASN A 34 -3.00 31.16 23.94
CA ASN A 34 -3.03 31.13 22.48
C ASN A 34 -1.64 31.31 21.87
N LEU A 35 -0.83 32.23 22.41
CA LEU A 35 0.56 32.40 22.01
C LEU A 35 1.36 31.12 22.25
N LYS A 36 1.20 30.50 23.42
CA LYS A 36 1.86 29.24 23.75
C LYS A 36 1.46 28.13 22.79
N ASN A 37 0.16 27.94 22.53
CA ASN A 37 -0.34 26.94 21.60
C ASN A 37 0.19 27.20 20.18
N THR A 38 0.12 28.45 19.71
CA THR A 38 0.66 28.82 18.39
C THR A 38 2.17 28.58 18.31
N ALA A 39 2.91 28.89 19.38
CA ALA A 39 4.36 28.69 19.43
C ALA A 39 4.74 27.19 19.49
N PHE A 40 3.90 26.35 20.08
CA PHE A 40 4.07 24.89 20.04
C PHE A 40 3.74 24.33 18.65
N ASP A 41 2.62 24.77 18.06
CA ASP A 41 2.18 24.33 16.73
C ASP A 41 3.20 24.69 15.64
N GLN A 42 3.87 25.83 15.79
CA GLN A 42 4.92 26.31 14.87
C GLN A 42 6.32 25.81 15.24
N ASP A 43 6.46 24.92 16.24
CA ASP A 43 7.74 24.42 16.77
C ASP A 43 8.74 25.54 17.16
N ILE A 44 8.22 26.71 17.53
CA ILE A 44 9.01 27.83 18.03
C ILE A 44 9.41 27.55 19.49
N TRP A 45 8.49 26.96 20.27
CA TRP A 45 8.71 26.50 21.64
C TRP A 45 8.42 25.00 21.77
N ARG A 46 9.13 24.34 22.69
CA ARG A 46 8.90 22.93 23.08
C ARG A 46 8.68 22.85 24.58
N ASP A 47 7.76 22.00 25.01
CA ASP A 47 7.56 21.69 26.43
C ASP A 47 8.44 20.49 26.82
N GLU A 48 9.38 20.72 27.73
CA GLU A 48 10.27 19.70 28.32
C GLU A 48 9.83 19.41 29.76
N GLY A 49 8.56 19.02 29.96
CA GLY A 49 8.03 18.62 31.27
C GLY A 49 7.74 19.80 32.21
N GLY A 50 7.11 20.86 31.70
CA GLY A 50 6.77 22.08 32.44
C GLY A 50 7.82 23.20 32.30
N ILE A 51 8.94 22.90 31.64
CA ILE A 51 9.96 23.87 31.25
C ILE A 51 9.77 24.16 29.77
N ILE A 52 9.48 25.41 29.44
CA ILE A 52 9.38 25.83 28.04
C ILE A 52 10.79 26.12 27.54
N ASN A 53 11.18 25.45 26.47
CA ASN A 53 12.40 25.70 25.73
C ASN A 53 12.05 26.51 24.47
N LYS A 54 12.80 27.58 24.16
CA LYS A 54 12.61 28.36 22.93
C LYS A 54 13.71 28.09 21.92
N GLY A 55 13.34 28.08 20.65
CA GLY A 55 14.29 27.96 19.54
C GLY A 55 15.30 29.12 19.44
N PRO A 56 16.24 29.02 18.47
CA PRO A 56 16.27 28.00 17.42
C PRO A 56 16.70 26.62 17.95
N PHE A 57 15.95 25.59 17.56
CA PHE A 57 16.31 24.19 17.80
C PHE A 57 17.26 23.69 16.70
N PRO A 58 18.05 22.65 16.95
CA PRO A 58 18.74 21.97 15.86
C PRO A 58 17.70 21.57 14.80
N PRO A 59 17.97 21.85 13.52
CA PRO A 59 17.07 21.50 12.44
C PRO A 59 16.81 19.98 12.45
N PRO A 60 15.57 19.54 12.15
CA PRO A 60 15.23 18.12 12.15
C PRO A 60 16.08 17.34 11.15
N ASN A 61 16.34 16.07 11.42
CA ASN A 61 17.12 15.24 10.51
C ASN A 61 16.39 15.02 9.18
N THR A 62 17.16 14.72 8.14
CA THR A 62 16.61 14.30 6.85
C THR A 62 15.83 12.99 6.98
N GLY A 63 14.92 12.72 6.05
CA GLY A 63 14.19 11.45 6.01
C GLY A 63 13.60 11.17 4.64
N VAL A 64 13.01 9.98 4.49
CA VAL A 64 12.34 9.57 3.25
C VAL A 64 10.97 9.02 3.61
N LYS A 65 9.91 9.53 2.96
CA LYS A 65 8.59 8.89 3.01
C LYS A 65 8.38 8.10 1.73
N ILE A 66 8.06 6.83 1.87
CA ILE A 66 7.86 5.90 0.76
C ILE A 66 6.39 5.56 0.67
N GLN A 67 5.80 5.73 -0.51
CA GLN A 67 4.43 5.34 -0.81
C GLN A 67 4.41 4.49 -2.07
N ARG A 68 3.84 3.28 -2.01
CA ARG A 68 3.58 2.47 -3.21
C ARG A 68 2.39 3.06 -3.95
N LEU A 69 2.59 3.45 -5.21
CA LEU A 69 1.54 3.94 -6.10
C LEU A 69 0.85 2.78 -6.84
N SER A 70 1.65 1.88 -7.40
CA SER A 70 1.12 0.72 -8.12
C SER A 70 2.13 -0.43 -8.12
N ARG A 71 1.66 -1.62 -8.49
CA ARG A 71 2.50 -2.79 -8.71
C ARG A 71 1.94 -3.62 -9.85
N ASN A 72 2.81 -4.13 -10.69
CA ASN A 72 2.45 -5.07 -11.74
C ASN A 72 2.70 -6.50 -11.25
N ASP A 73 1.63 -7.22 -10.94
CA ASP A 73 1.70 -8.60 -10.45
C ASP A 73 2.26 -9.59 -11.49
N THR A 74 2.35 -9.18 -12.76
CA THR A 74 2.94 -10.00 -13.80
C THR A 74 4.46 -9.98 -13.83
N THR A 75 5.06 -8.85 -13.49
CA THR A 75 6.51 -8.67 -13.52
C THR A 75 7.10 -8.60 -12.11
N GLY A 76 6.32 -8.16 -11.13
CA GLY A 76 6.77 -7.82 -9.78
C GLY A 76 7.25 -6.38 -9.63
N GLU A 77 7.24 -5.59 -10.72
CA GLU A 77 7.64 -4.18 -10.72
C GLU A 77 6.65 -3.34 -9.92
N ALA A 78 7.18 -2.56 -8.96
CA ALA A 78 6.43 -1.58 -8.20
C ALA A 78 6.81 -0.15 -8.65
N THR A 79 5.82 0.73 -8.68
CA THR A 79 6.03 2.17 -8.84
C THR A 79 5.82 2.84 -7.49
N LEU A 80 6.84 3.58 -7.02
CA LEU A 80 6.88 4.24 -5.73
C LEU A 80 6.93 5.76 -5.88
N LYS A 81 6.27 6.45 -4.95
CA LYS A 81 6.48 7.85 -4.67
C LYS A 81 7.42 7.97 -3.47
N ILE A 82 8.58 8.59 -3.72
CA ILE A 82 9.65 8.86 -2.77
C ILE A 82 9.59 10.35 -2.42
N THR A 83 9.21 10.69 -1.20
CA THR A 83 9.15 12.08 -0.74
C THR A 83 10.30 12.35 0.21
N PRO A 84 11.33 13.11 -0.21
CA PRO A 84 12.38 13.53 0.71
C PRO A 84 11.79 14.49 1.76
N VAL A 85 12.24 14.35 3.00
CA VAL A 85 11.84 15.19 4.13
C VAL A 85 13.10 15.88 4.64
N HIS A 86 13.05 17.21 4.74
CA HIS A 86 14.18 18.05 5.19
C HIS A 86 15.50 17.87 4.40
N GLY A 87 15.44 17.34 3.19
CA GLY A 87 16.57 17.23 2.25
C GLY A 87 16.08 17.17 0.81
N ASP A 88 17.00 17.05 -0.13
CA ASP A 88 16.74 17.19 -1.57
C ASP A 88 17.32 16.06 -2.43
N VAL A 89 18.32 15.32 -1.93
CA VAL A 89 18.94 14.20 -2.66
C VAL A 89 18.66 12.89 -1.96
N VAL A 90 18.07 11.93 -2.66
CA VAL A 90 17.82 10.58 -2.15
C VAL A 90 18.71 9.57 -2.86
N TYR A 91 19.42 8.77 -2.08
CA TYR A 91 20.21 7.64 -2.53
C TYR A 91 19.53 6.34 -2.13
N TYR A 92 19.73 5.28 -2.91
CA TYR A 92 19.14 3.97 -2.65
C TYR A 92 20.09 2.82 -2.99
N GLU A 93 19.86 1.69 -2.31
CA GLU A 93 20.49 0.40 -2.59
C GLU A 93 19.43 -0.69 -2.57
N THR A 94 19.59 -1.70 -3.43
CA THR A 94 18.70 -2.86 -3.50
C THR A 94 19.23 -4.00 -2.64
N GLY A 95 18.33 -4.84 -2.14
CA GLY A 95 18.70 -5.96 -1.27
C GLY A 95 19.02 -5.52 0.16
N ASP A 96 20.03 -6.14 0.77
CA ASP A 96 20.33 -5.95 2.20
C ASP A 96 21.39 -4.87 2.47
N SER A 97 22.06 -4.35 1.44
CA SER A 97 23.08 -3.31 1.55
C SER A 97 22.51 -1.98 2.06
N GLU A 98 23.29 -1.27 2.87
CA GLU A 98 22.91 0.06 3.36
C GLU A 98 23.32 1.15 2.36
N PRO A 99 22.41 2.07 1.99
CA PRO A 99 22.71 3.11 1.02
C PRO A 99 23.64 4.17 1.60
N THR A 100 24.54 4.65 0.75
CA THR A 100 25.49 5.73 1.05
C THR A 100 25.38 6.85 0.01
N THR A 101 26.11 7.95 0.21
CA THR A 101 26.20 9.03 -0.79
C THR A 101 26.89 8.62 -2.10
N SER A 102 27.48 7.44 -2.15
CA SER A 102 28.09 6.84 -3.35
C SER A 102 27.15 5.86 -4.06
N SER A 103 25.98 5.57 -3.47
CA SER A 103 24.99 4.65 -4.03
C SER A 103 24.21 5.30 -5.18
N MET A 104 23.29 4.54 -5.78
CA MET A 104 22.44 5.06 -6.85
C MET A 104 21.54 6.18 -6.35
N LYS A 105 21.30 7.18 -7.21
CA LYS A 105 20.40 8.31 -6.91
C LYS A 105 19.00 8.04 -7.43
N VAL A 106 18.00 8.48 -6.68
CA VAL A 106 16.61 8.47 -7.16
C VAL A 106 16.41 9.61 -8.15
N ASP A 107 16.24 9.26 -9.43
CA ASP A 107 16.06 10.25 -10.50
C ASP A 107 14.61 10.79 -10.58
N SER A 108 13.63 10.01 -10.14
CA SER A 108 12.21 10.36 -10.26
C SER A 108 11.44 10.08 -8.98
N PHE A 109 11.20 11.13 -8.19
CA PHE A 109 10.51 11.03 -6.90
C PHE A 109 9.06 10.61 -7.00
N ASN A 110 8.35 10.93 -8.09
CA ASN A 110 6.92 10.62 -8.21
C ASN A 110 6.64 9.28 -8.91
N GLN A 111 7.62 8.67 -9.57
CA GLN A 111 7.44 7.46 -10.39
C GLN A 111 8.67 6.56 -10.35
N PHE A 112 9.26 6.36 -9.16
CA PHE A 112 10.42 5.50 -9.00
C PHE A 112 10.01 4.05 -9.24
N LYS A 113 10.59 3.39 -10.25
CA LYS A 113 10.28 2.01 -10.61
C LYS A 113 11.33 1.06 -10.08
N ILE A 114 10.89 -0.07 -9.53
CA ILE A 114 11.78 -1.10 -8.98
C ILE A 114 11.10 -2.47 -9.02
N ASP A 115 11.83 -3.49 -9.45
CA ASP A 115 11.39 -4.89 -9.50
C ASP A 115 12.06 -5.76 -8.42
N GLU A 116 12.91 -5.17 -7.60
CA GLU A 116 13.54 -5.84 -6.47
C GLU A 116 12.62 -6.06 -5.28
N LEU A 117 12.98 -7.02 -4.43
CA LEU A 117 12.17 -7.38 -3.26
C LEU A 117 12.39 -6.47 -2.05
N ARG A 118 13.54 -5.83 -1.98
CA ARG A 118 13.94 -4.97 -0.87
C ARG A 118 14.72 -3.79 -1.43
N CYS A 119 14.42 -2.60 -0.95
CA CYS A 119 15.13 -1.38 -1.29
C CYS A 119 15.24 -0.49 -0.07
N LYS A 120 16.42 0.07 0.17
CA LYS A 120 16.70 0.96 1.29
C LYS A 120 17.07 2.32 0.75
N PHE A 121 16.54 3.37 1.38
CA PHE A 121 16.69 4.75 0.95
C PHE A 121 17.32 5.60 2.04
N ILE A 122 18.06 6.62 1.63
CA ILE A 122 18.61 7.63 2.52
C ILE A 122 18.55 9.01 1.87
N CYS A 123 18.14 10.00 2.66
CA CYS A 123 18.04 11.39 2.21
C CYS A 123 19.22 12.21 2.73
N VAL A 124 19.75 13.08 1.89
CA VAL A 124 20.81 14.03 2.21
C VAL A 124 20.36 15.43 1.77
N ASP A 125 20.62 16.41 2.62
CA ASP A 125 20.45 17.82 2.32
C ASP A 125 21.75 18.38 1.72
N SER A 126 21.71 18.77 0.45
CA SER A 126 22.84 19.36 -0.27
C SER A 126 23.32 20.68 0.33
N THR A 127 22.45 21.37 1.08
CA THR A 127 22.80 22.62 1.78
C THR A 127 23.44 22.40 3.14
N ALA A 128 23.51 21.13 3.60
CA ALA A 128 24.05 20.73 4.89
C ALA A 128 23.42 21.46 6.11
N LYS A 129 22.17 21.93 5.97
CA LYS A 129 21.41 22.51 7.08
C LYS A 129 20.86 21.41 7.97
N HIS A 130 20.44 20.30 7.39
CA HIS A 130 19.86 19.16 8.10
C HIS A 130 20.86 17.99 8.17
N GLU A 131 21.04 17.42 9.37
CA GLU A 131 21.86 16.22 9.54
C GLU A 131 21.20 15.00 8.89
N LYS A 132 22.03 14.03 8.47
CA LYS A 132 21.56 12.79 7.84
C LYS A 132 20.73 11.98 8.83
N GLY A 133 19.47 11.70 8.48
CA GLY A 133 18.62 10.83 9.27
C GLY A 133 18.81 9.34 8.99
N GLY A 134 17.83 8.56 9.45
CA GLY A 134 17.81 7.11 9.35
C GLY A 134 17.61 6.58 7.93
N ILE A 135 17.94 5.31 7.74
CA ILE A 135 17.65 4.56 6.52
C ILE A 135 16.19 4.12 6.57
N GLU A 136 15.48 4.36 5.47
CA GLU A 136 14.08 3.95 5.32
C GLU A 136 13.99 2.75 4.38
N GLU A 137 13.33 1.71 4.83
CA GLU A 137 13.25 0.44 4.13
C GLU A 137 11.88 0.24 3.47
N TRP A 138 11.91 -0.21 2.22
CA TRP A 138 10.75 -0.69 1.50
C TRP A 138 10.89 -2.16 1.14
N VAL A 139 9.82 -2.92 1.37
CA VAL A 139 9.74 -4.36 1.09
C VAL A 139 8.59 -4.61 0.11
N ASN A 140 8.91 -5.29 -0.99
CA ASN A 140 7.96 -5.72 -1.99
C ASN A 140 7.33 -7.08 -1.60
N THR A 141 6.31 -7.51 -2.35
CA THR A 141 5.69 -8.83 -2.21
C THR A 141 6.08 -9.75 -3.36
N ILE A 142 5.84 -11.06 -3.21
CA ILE A 142 5.97 -12.06 -4.29
C ILE A 142 4.56 -12.51 -4.68
N THR A 143 4.21 -12.38 -5.95
CA THR A 143 2.98 -12.97 -6.52
C THR A 143 3.33 -14.33 -7.11
N LEU A 144 2.71 -15.38 -6.59
CA LEU A 144 2.75 -16.72 -7.16
C LEU A 144 1.53 -16.91 -8.04
N ARG A 145 1.73 -17.32 -9.28
CA ARG A 145 0.67 -17.69 -10.22
C ARG A 145 0.88 -19.10 -10.72
N HIS A 146 -0.21 -19.74 -11.10
CA HIS A 146 -0.18 -21.00 -11.79
C HIS A 146 -0.92 -20.91 -13.12
N ARG A 147 -0.61 -21.86 -14.00
CA ARG A 147 -1.34 -22.15 -15.21
C ARG A 147 -1.54 -23.65 -15.30
N VAL A 148 -2.75 -24.08 -15.63
CA VAL A 148 -3.04 -25.47 -15.94
C VAL A 148 -3.36 -25.60 -17.42
N PHE A 149 -2.72 -26.53 -18.11
CA PHE A 149 -2.89 -26.73 -19.56
C PHE A 149 -2.83 -28.21 -19.93
N GLN A 150 -3.41 -28.59 -21.07
CA GLN A 150 -3.31 -29.96 -21.58
C GLN A 150 -2.04 -30.15 -22.40
N GLN A 151 -1.37 -31.26 -22.18
CA GLN A 151 -0.28 -31.77 -23.00
C GLN A 151 -0.60 -33.23 -23.35
N GLY A 152 -1.09 -33.47 -24.57
CA GLY A 152 -1.67 -34.76 -24.93
C GLY A 152 -2.91 -35.05 -24.07
N ASN A 153 -2.90 -36.19 -23.37
CA ASN A 153 -3.99 -36.58 -22.47
C ASN A 153 -3.79 -36.09 -21.02
N ASP A 154 -2.62 -35.53 -20.70
CA ASP A 154 -2.29 -35.12 -19.34
C ASP A 154 -2.59 -33.64 -19.11
N TRP A 155 -3.04 -33.33 -17.90
CA TRP A 155 -3.12 -31.96 -17.39
C TRP A 155 -1.81 -31.62 -16.70
N MET A 156 -1.18 -30.52 -17.11
CA MET A 156 0.10 -30.04 -16.62
C MET A 156 -0.10 -28.78 -15.78
N VAL A 157 0.65 -28.66 -14.69
CA VAL A 157 0.70 -27.48 -13.84
C VAL A 157 2.02 -26.74 -14.07
N GLU A 158 1.93 -25.48 -14.44
CA GLU A 158 3.04 -24.54 -14.55
C GLU A 158 2.93 -23.50 -13.44
N LEU A 159 4.05 -23.18 -12.79
CA LEU A 159 4.12 -22.21 -11.70
C LEU A 159 5.06 -21.08 -12.08
N LYS A 160 4.71 -19.85 -11.69
CA LYS A 160 5.53 -18.67 -11.95
C LYS A 160 5.46 -17.68 -10.78
N ALA A 161 6.63 -17.30 -10.26
CA ALA A 161 6.77 -16.24 -9.28
C ALA A 161 7.10 -14.90 -9.93
N SER A 162 6.62 -13.80 -9.36
CA SER A 162 6.93 -12.43 -9.81
C SER A 162 7.00 -11.48 -8.61
N PRO A 163 8.17 -10.87 -8.29
CA PRO A 163 9.49 -11.07 -8.89
C PRO A 163 9.98 -12.52 -8.80
N ASN A 164 11.04 -12.87 -9.55
CA ASN A 164 11.57 -14.23 -9.60
C ASN A 164 11.93 -14.75 -8.20
N ALA A 165 11.52 -15.96 -7.84
CA ALA A 165 11.74 -16.53 -6.51
C ALA A 165 11.77 -18.07 -6.58
N ASP A 166 12.35 -18.69 -5.56
CA ASP A 166 12.43 -20.15 -5.49
C ASP A 166 11.03 -20.72 -5.21
N LEU A 167 10.63 -21.70 -6.02
CA LEU A 167 9.30 -22.28 -6.00
C LEU A 167 9.34 -23.68 -5.38
N LYS A 168 8.43 -23.92 -4.43
CA LYS A 168 8.19 -25.24 -3.86
C LYS A 168 6.72 -25.62 -3.98
N TYR A 169 6.45 -26.90 -4.17
CA TYR A 169 5.10 -27.42 -4.27
C TYR A 169 4.94 -28.80 -3.63
N SER A 170 3.72 -29.15 -3.27
CA SER A 170 3.34 -30.48 -2.82
C SER A 170 2.15 -31.00 -3.64
N THR A 171 2.16 -32.31 -3.88
CA THR A 171 1.12 -33.01 -4.67
C THR A 171 0.32 -34.01 -3.84
N ASP A 172 0.60 -34.10 -2.54
CA ASP A 172 -0.06 -34.97 -1.56
C ASP A 172 -0.82 -34.16 -0.48
N GLY A 173 -0.81 -32.82 -0.58
CA GLY A 173 -1.43 -31.92 0.37
C GLY A 173 -0.56 -31.54 1.58
N SER A 174 0.69 -31.99 1.65
CA SER A 174 1.62 -31.56 2.70
C SER A 174 1.95 -30.06 2.59
N ASP A 175 2.43 -29.43 3.67
CA ASP A 175 2.88 -28.04 3.62
C ASP A 175 4.11 -27.91 2.69
N PRO A 176 4.04 -27.15 1.58
CA PRO A 176 5.15 -27.02 0.64
C PRO A 176 6.34 -26.26 1.22
N LYS A 177 6.17 -25.51 2.32
CA LYS A 177 7.27 -24.79 2.98
C LYS A 177 8.27 -25.74 3.63
N THR A 178 7.79 -26.82 4.25
CA THR A 178 8.60 -27.78 5.00
C THR A 178 8.89 -29.05 4.20
N MET A 179 7.90 -29.55 3.45
CA MET A 179 7.94 -30.86 2.79
C MET A 179 7.81 -30.75 1.26
N GLY A 180 7.76 -29.53 0.70
CA GLY A 180 7.57 -29.32 -0.73
C GLY A 180 8.78 -29.70 -1.58
N ALA A 181 8.50 -30.27 -2.75
CA ALA A 181 9.47 -30.49 -3.82
C ALA A 181 9.83 -29.16 -4.50
N VAL A 182 11.09 -29.05 -4.97
CA VAL A 182 11.55 -27.90 -5.74
C VAL A 182 10.94 -27.93 -7.15
N TYR A 183 10.34 -26.83 -7.57
CA TYR A 183 9.79 -26.69 -8.91
C TYR A 183 10.88 -26.28 -9.90
N ASN A 184 11.13 -27.13 -10.90
CA ASN A 184 12.11 -26.87 -11.98
C ASN A 184 11.47 -26.82 -13.38
N SER A 185 10.28 -27.40 -13.55
CA SER A 185 9.56 -27.46 -14.82
C SER A 185 8.09 -27.78 -14.57
N PRO A 186 7.18 -27.54 -15.54
CA PRO A 186 5.80 -28.00 -15.44
C PRO A 186 5.71 -29.50 -15.11
N PHE A 187 4.75 -29.88 -14.27
CA PHE A 187 4.57 -31.26 -13.82
C PHE A 187 3.14 -31.74 -14.06
N LYS A 188 2.96 -33.06 -14.21
CA LYS A 188 1.64 -33.66 -14.36
C LYS A 188 0.82 -33.45 -13.09
N MET A 189 -0.40 -32.96 -13.25
CA MET A 189 -1.33 -32.76 -12.15
C MET A 189 -1.65 -34.11 -11.47
N PRO A 190 -1.54 -34.22 -10.14
CA PRO A 190 -1.69 -35.50 -9.46
C PRO A 190 -3.12 -36.00 -9.57
N GLU A 191 -3.30 -37.28 -9.87
CA GLU A 191 -4.63 -37.89 -9.92
C GLU A 191 -5.13 -38.29 -8.53
N SER A 192 -4.21 -38.58 -7.61
CA SER A 192 -4.44 -39.12 -6.26
C SER A 192 -4.74 -38.08 -5.19
N SER A 193 -4.47 -36.78 -5.45
CA SER A 193 -4.70 -35.69 -4.50
C SER A 193 -5.73 -34.71 -5.03
N PRO A 194 -6.65 -34.22 -4.17
CA PRO A 194 -7.60 -33.17 -4.56
C PRO A 194 -6.93 -31.79 -4.74
N PHE A 195 -5.75 -31.57 -4.15
CA PHE A 195 -5.09 -30.27 -4.17
C PHE A 195 -3.60 -30.38 -4.51
N VAL A 196 -3.11 -29.36 -5.21
CA VAL A 196 -1.68 -29.01 -5.28
C VAL A 196 -1.49 -27.73 -4.48
N LEU A 197 -0.52 -27.74 -3.58
CA LEU A 197 -0.16 -26.54 -2.81
C LEU A 197 1.20 -26.03 -3.29
N ALA A 198 1.36 -24.73 -3.44
CA ALA A 198 2.61 -24.12 -3.87
C ALA A 198 2.94 -22.83 -3.12
N ILE A 199 4.22 -22.56 -2.97
CA ILE A 199 4.74 -21.34 -2.34
C ILE A 199 6.00 -20.87 -3.07
N ALA A 200 6.18 -19.55 -3.13
CA ALA A 200 7.39 -18.92 -3.62
C ALA A 200 8.13 -18.23 -2.46
N GLN A 201 9.47 -18.33 -2.42
CA GLN A 201 10.29 -17.71 -1.38
C GLN A 201 11.59 -17.14 -1.93
N ARG A 202 11.97 -15.93 -1.50
CA ARG A 202 13.27 -15.31 -1.79
C ARG A 202 13.60 -14.28 -0.70
N ASN A 203 14.84 -14.24 -0.21
CA ASN A 203 15.31 -13.28 0.81
C ASN A 203 14.38 -13.16 2.04
N ASN A 204 13.94 -14.30 2.58
CA ASN A 204 12.98 -14.41 3.70
C ASN A 204 11.58 -13.83 3.45
N ILE A 205 11.26 -13.41 2.23
CA ILE A 205 9.91 -13.01 1.82
C ILE A 205 9.25 -14.22 1.16
N SER A 206 8.02 -14.53 1.56
CA SER A 206 7.22 -15.62 1.01
C SER A 206 5.97 -15.08 0.33
N SER A 207 5.52 -15.75 -0.74
CA SER A 207 4.19 -15.51 -1.31
C SER A 207 3.10 -16.01 -0.37
N MET A 208 1.85 -15.64 -0.68
CA MET A 208 0.70 -16.39 -0.18
C MET A 208 0.77 -17.85 -0.67
N LEU A 209 0.18 -18.77 0.09
CA LEU A 209 0.02 -20.17 -0.32
C LEU A 209 -0.94 -20.23 -1.50
N GLU A 210 -0.48 -20.77 -2.62
CA GLU A 210 -1.32 -21.02 -3.79
C GLU A 210 -1.89 -22.43 -3.69
N LYS A 211 -3.23 -22.54 -3.79
CA LYS A 211 -3.95 -23.80 -3.70
C LYS A 211 -4.68 -24.04 -5.02
N ILE A 212 -4.23 -25.05 -5.75
CA ILE A 212 -4.81 -25.45 -7.02
C ILE A 212 -5.70 -26.67 -6.75
N ASN A 213 -7.01 -26.51 -6.97
CA ASN A 213 -7.95 -27.61 -6.86
C ASN A 213 -7.93 -28.44 -8.15
N VAL A 214 -7.49 -29.68 -8.03
CA VAL A 214 -7.30 -30.60 -9.17
C VAL A 214 -8.64 -30.89 -9.86
N ASN A 215 -9.75 -30.96 -9.10
CA ASN A 215 -11.04 -31.33 -9.65
C ASN A 215 -11.64 -30.26 -10.56
N ASP A 216 -11.33 -28.98 -10.32
CA ASP A 216 -11.83 -27.87 -11.13
C ASP A 216 -11.38 -27.96 -12.59
N TYR A 217 -10.21 -28.57 -12.83
CA TYR A 217 -9.64 -28.75 -14.17
C TYR A 217 -9.99 -30.10 -14.79
N LYS A 218 -10.27 -31.13 -13.98
CA LYS A 218 -10.78 -32.43 -14.46
C LYS A 218 -12.19 -32.29 -15.05
N ASP A 219 -13.07 -31.53 -14.38
CA ASP A 219 -14.47 -31.37 -14.77
C ASP A 219 -14.76 -30.05 -15.54
N LYS A 220 -13.79 -29.12 -15.62
CA LYS A 220 -13.94 -27.73 -16.11
C LYS A 220 -15.00 -26.91 -15.35
N VAL A 221 -15.29 -27.25 -14.09
CA VAL A 221 -16.29 -26.55 -13.26
C VAL A 221 -15.58 -25.84 -12.13
N VAL A 222 -15.70 -24.51 -12.06
CA VAL A 222 -15.32 -23.74 -10.86
C VAL A 222 -16.44 -23.92 -9.83
N LYS A 223 -16.16 -24.67 -8.75
CA LYS A 223 -17.11 -24.84 -7.64
C LYS A 223 -16.78 -23.85 -6.53
N VAL A 224 -17.73 -22.97 -6.23
CA VAL A 224 -17.66 -22.03 -5.10
C VAL A 224 -18.60 -22.54 -4.01
N ASP A 225 -18.10 -22.77 -2.81
CA ASP A 225 -18.94 -23.07 -1.65
C ASP A 225 -19.71 -21.80 -1.22
N PRO A 226 -21.06 -21.80 -1.24
CA PRO A 226 -21.83 -20.60 -0.91
C PRO A 226 -21.65 -20.09 0.53
N ALA A 227 -21.24 -20.95 1.47
CA ALA A 227 -21.21 -20.64 2.90
C ALA A 227 -19.85 -20.12 3.39
N ILE A 228 -18.77 -20.32 2.61
CA ILE A 228 -17.41 -20.02 3.04
C ILE A 228 -16.98 -18.63 2.55
N LYS A 229 -16.17 -17.95 3.37
CA LYS A 229 -15.50 -16.70 3.00
C LYS A 229 -14.71 -16.91 1.69
N THR A 230 -14.82 -15.96 0.77
CA THR A 230 -14.29 -16.13 -0.59
C THR A 230 -13.50 -14.90 -1.02
N ILE A 231 -12.31 -15.14 -1.57
CA ILE A 231 -11.49 -14.12 -2.22
C ILE A 231 -11.56 -14.33 -3.73
N TRP A 232 -12.06 -13.32 -4.43
CA TRP A 232 -12.07 -13.26 -5.89
C TRP A 232 -10.86 -12.44 -6.36
N LYS A 233 -9.84 -13.13 -6.89
CA LYS A 233 -8.58 -12.59 -7.40
C LYS A 233 -8.69 -12.07 -8.85
N HIS A 234 -9.89 -11.73 -9.31
CA HIS A 234 -10.10 -11.19 -10.65
C HIS A 234 -9.80 -9.69 -10.67
N ARG A 235 -8.90 -9.31 -11.58
CA ARG A 235 -8.43 -7.92 -11.70
C ARG A 235 -9.44 -7.10 -12.50
N HIS A 236 -9.87 -5.99 -11.92
CA HIS A 236 -10.75 -5.02 -12.57
C HIS A 236 -9.93 -3.80 -12.97
N ASP A 237 -9.41 -3.82 -14.19
CA ASP A 237 -8.53 -2.77 -14.71
C ASP A 237 -9.29 -1.74 -15.55
N LYS A 238 -8.89 -0.48 -15.40
CA LYS A 238 -9.31 0.64 -16.26
C LYS A 238 -10.84 0.74 -16.41
N LEU A 239 -11.57 0.53 -15.32
CA LEU A 239 -13.02 0.72 -15.33
C LEU A 239 -13.31 2.22 -15.44
N THR A 240 -14.11 2.60 -16.42
CA THR A 240 -14.47 4.00 -16.66
C THR A 240 -15.98 4.18 -16.74
N ALA A 241 -16.45 5.41 -16.48
CA ALA A 241 -17.84 5.84 -16.67
C ALA A 241 -18.86 4.80 -16.14
N ARG A 242 -19.66 4.21 -17.02
CA ARG A 242 -20.72 3.25 -16.67
C ARG A 242 -20.16 2.01 -15.96
N ALA A 243 -19.03 1.47 -16.42
CA ALA A 243 -18.43 0.28 -15.82
C ALA A 243 -17.96 0.53 -14.38
N ALA A 244 -17.41 1.72 -14.11
CA ALA A 244 -17.04 2.13 -12.76
C ALA A 244 -18.26 2.26 -11.85
N HIS A 245 -19.35 2.89 -12.32
CA HIS A 245 -20.58 3.02 -11.54
C HIS A 245 -21.26 1.68 -11.26
N GLU A 246 -21.40 0.82 -12.28
CA GLU A 246 -21.95 -0.52 -12.11
C GLU A 246 -21.11 -1.34 -11.12
N PHE A 247 -19.78 -1.25 -11.19
CA PHE A 247 -18.88 -1.91 -10.24
C PHE A 247 -19.14 -1.46 -8.80
N MET A 248 -19.20 -0.15 -8.55
CA MET A 248 -19.42 0.38 -7.20
C MET A 248 -20.79 -0.04 -6.63
N GLU A 249 -21.84 -0.03 -7.45
CA GLU A 249 -23.17 -0.49 -7.03
C GLU A 249 -23.18 -2.01 -6.75
N ARG A 250 -22.52 -2.83 -7.60
CA ARG A 250 -22.38 -4.27 -7.33
C ARG A 250 -21.58 -4.53 -6.05
N LEU A 251 -20.48 -3.80 -5.84
CA LEU A 251 -19.66 -3.89 -4.63
C LEU A 251 -20.51 -3.66 -3.37
N LYS A 252 -21.40 -2.67 -3.41
CA LYS A 252 -22.33 -2.39 -2.33
C LYS A 252 -23.43 -3.45 -2.20
N ASN A 253 -24.09 -3.82 -3.30
CA ASN A 253 -25.24 -4.73 -3.29
C ASN A 253 -24.87 -6.15 -2.85
N PHE A 254 -23.69 -6.62 -3.27
CA PHE A 254 -23.19 -7.95 -2.93
C PHE A 254 -22.20 -7.93 -1.76
N LYS A 255 -22.16 -6.83 -0.98
CA LYS A 255 -21.35 -6.71 0.25
C LYS A 255 -19.88 -7.10 0.05
N GLY A 256 -19.32 -6.75 -1.11
CA GLY A 256 -17.91 -6.99 -1.40
C GLY A 256 -17.02 -5.95 -0.74
N ILE A 257 -15.81 -6.37 -0.38
CA ILE A 257 -14.77 -5.51 0.16
C ILE A 257 -13.63 -5.49 -0.86
N ALA A 258 -13.36 -4.33 -1.45
CA ALA A 258 -12.32 -4.16 -2.46
C ALA A 258 -10.95 -3.89 -1.81
N TYR A 259 -9.89 -4.46 -2.39
CA TYR A 259 -8.50 -4.30 -1.94
C TYR A 259 -7.60 -3.85 -3.07
N GLU A 260 -6.53 -3.12 -2.71
CA GLU A 260 -5.54 -2.58 -3.64
C GLU A 260 -6.19 -1.74 -4.74
N ILE A 261 -6.77 -0.63 -4.30
CA ILE A 261 -7.62 0.23 -5.11
C ILE A 261 -6.83 1.45 -5.58
N THR A 262 -6.96 1.79 -6.85
CA THR A 262 -6.59 3.11 -7.39
C THR A 262 -7.83 3.77 -7.97
N ILE A 263 -8.08 5.02 -7.57
CA ILE A 263 -9.17 5.86 -8.04
C ILE A 263 -8.55 7.14 -8.61
N ASP A 264 -8.64 7.31 -9.92
CA ASP A 264 -8.18 8.52 -10.59
C ASP A 264 -9.41 9.33 -11.02
N ILE A 265 -9.45 10.62 -10.67
CA ILE A 265 -10.50 11.55 -11.06
C ILE A 265 -9.90 12.76 -11.75
N PHE A 266 -10.41 13.05 -12.94
CA PHE A 266 -9.97 14.16 -13.78
C PHE A 266 -10.97 15.31 -13.69
N SER A 267 -10.44 16.53 -13.53
CA SER A 267 -11.23 17.75 -13.59
C SER A 267 -11.90 17.89 -14.96
N ASN A 268 -13.10 18.46 -14.97
CA ASN A 268 -13.82 18.74 -16.22
C ASN A 268 -13.38 20.06 -16.88
N LYS A 269 -12.60 20.90 -16.18
CA LYS A 269 -12.32 22.29 -16.58
C LYS A 269 -10.87 22.55 -16.93
N ASP A 270 -9.95 21.82 -16.33
CA ASP A 270 -8.51 22.02 -16.43
C ASP A 270 -7.77 20.69 -16.34
N ASP A 271 -6.47 20.73 -16.60
CA ASP A 271 -5.58 19.56 -16.61
C ASP A 271 -5.17 19.13 -15.19
N GLN A 272 -6.13 19.13 -14.26
CA GLN A 272 -5.93 18.67 -12.89
C GLN A 272 -6.48 17.26 -12.71
N GLU A 273 -5.74 16.44 -11.97
CA GLU A 273 -6.15 15.11 -11.55
C GLU A 273 -5.93 14.92 -10.05
N ILE A 274 -6.77 14.08 -9.44
CA ILE A 274 -6.51 13.54 -8.11
C ILE A 274 -6.49 12.02 -8.21
N SER A 275 -5.45 11.43 -7.63
CA SER A 275 -5.31 9.98 -7.52
C SER A 275 -5.37 9.57 -6.05
N TYR A 276 -6.27 8.65 -5.74
CA TYR A 276 -6.36 7.99 -4.44
C TYR A 276 -5.91 6.54 -4.58
N THR A 277 -4.86 6.17 -3.84
CA THR A 277 -4.32 4.81 -3.82
C THR A 277 -4.43 4.23 -2.41
N ASN A 278 -5.13 3.10 -2.28
CA ASN A 278 -5.13 2.30 -1.06
C ASN A 278 -4.30 1.02 -1.28
N ALA A 279 -3.03 1.09 -0.89
CA ALA A 279 -2.05 0.10 -1.27
C ALA A 279 -2.03 -1.17 -0.42
N ASN A 280 -2.26 -1.23 0.91
CA ASN A 280 -2.18 -2.54 1.60
C ASN A 280 -2.59 -2.64 3.09
N LYS A 281 -3.57 -1.87 3.62
CA LYS A 281 -3.91 -2.02 5.06
C LYS A 281 -5.38 -2.20 5.44
N SER A 282 -6.32 -1.80 4.60
CA SER A 282 -7.74 -1.99 4.91
C SER A 282 -8.54 -2.12 3.63
N GLY A 283 -9.37 -3.15 3.53
CA GLY A 283 -10.35 -3.23 2.46
C GLY A 283 -11.37 -2.10 2.55
N ILE A 284 -11.97 -1.75 1.42
CA ILE A 284 -13.02 -0.71 1.34
C ILE A 284 -14.32 -1.38 0.93
N ASP A 285 -15.34 -1.31 1.78
CA ASP A 285 -16.69 -1.77 1.44
C ASP A 285 -17.37 -0.81 0.43
N GLY A 286 -18.39 -1.29 -0.28
CA GLY A 286 -19.06 -0.51 -1.31
C GLY A 286 -19.67 0.82 -0.85
N GLY A 287 -20.12 0.92 0.40
CA GLY A 287 -20.68 2.18 0.95
C GLY A 287 -19.58 3.24 1.12
N THR A 288 -18.48 2.85 1.77
CA THR A 288 -17.31 3.71 1.94
C THR A 288 -16.68 4.06 0.58
N PHE A 289 -16.62 3.11 -0.35
CA PHE A 289 -16.08 3.32 -1.70
C PHE A 289 -16.83 4.44 -2.43
N LEU A 290 -18.16 4.40 -2.44
CA LEU A 290 -19.00 5.44 -3.05
C LEU A 290 -18.80 6.80 -2.39
N GLN A 291 -18.62 6.85 -1.07
CA GLN A 291 -18.39 8.09 -0.35
C GLN A 291 -17.05 8.73 -0.74
N ILE A 292 -15.98 7.92 -0.82
CA ILE A 292 -14.65 8.39 -1.24
C ILE A 292 -14.74 8.98 -2.65
N VAL A 293 -15.33 8.26 -3.61
CA VAL A 293 -15.48 8.74 -4.98
C VAL A 293 -16.25 10.05 -5.03
N LYS A 294 -17.38 10.17 -4.33
CA LYS A 294 -18.17 11.42 -4.28
C LYS A 294 -17.37 12.60 -3.73
N GLN A 295 -16.58 12.39 -2.68
CA GLN A 295 -15.73 13.42 -2.10
C GLN A 295 -14.65 13.88 -3.09
N LEU A 296 -13.97 12.94 -3.74
CA LEU A 296 -12.94 13.24 -4.75
C LEU A 296 -13.53 13.98 -5.96
N GLN A 297 -14.71 13.56 -6.45
CA GLN A 297 -15.43 14.26 -7.54
C GLN A 297 -15.79 15.70 -7.14
N SER A 298 -16.25 15.90 -5.90
CA SER A 298 -16.58 17.22 -5.37
C SER A 298 -15.35 18.14 -5.28
N VAL A 299 -14.19 17.61 -4.89
CA VAL A 299 -12.95 18.37 -4.79
C VAL A 299 -12.47 18.80 -6.18
N MET A 300 -12.50 17.89 -7.16
CA MET A 300 -12.00 18.17 -8.51
C MET A 300 -13.01 18.88 -9.42
N SER A 301 -14.28 18.97 -9.02
CA SER A 301 -15.39 19.27 -9.95
C SER A 301 -15.33 18.38 -11.21
N GLY A 302 -14.85 17.15 -11.03
CA GLY A 302 -14.49 16.20 -12.08
C GLY A 302 -15.48 15.04 -12.15
N SER A 303 -15.79 14.59 -13.35
CA SER A 303 -16.75 13.50 -13.59
C SER A 303 -16.13 12.26 -14.22
N GLN A 304 -14.96 12.41 -14.85
CA GLN A 304 -14.23 11.30 -15.44
C GLN A 304 -13.48 10.54 -14.35
N ILE A 305 -13.73 9.23 -14.28
CA ILE A 305 -13.16 8.33 -13.28
C ILE A 305 -12.49 7.14 -13.98
N ILE A 306 -11.33 6.74 -13.47
CA ILE A 306 -10.66 5.48 -13.80
C ILE A 306 -10.45 4.71 -12.50
N LEU A 307 -10.97 3.49 -12.44
CA LEU A 307 -10.80 2.59 -11.30
C LEU A 307 -9.92 1.40 -11.66
N ASN A 308 -9.04 1.03 -10.74
CA ASN A 308 -8.29 -0.23 -10.76
C ASN A 308 -8.45 -0.93 -9.41
N ILE A 309 -8.81 -2.21 -9.43
CA ILE A 309 -8.99 -3.05 -8.22
C ILE A 309 -8.37 -4.42 -8.48
N GLU A 310 -7.52 -4.89 -7.56
CA GLU A 310 -6.81 -6.17 -7.73
C GLU A 310 -7.60 -7.38 -7.23
N ARG A 311 -8.39 -7.24 -6.16
CA ARG A 311 -9.21 -8.34 -5.63
C ARG A 311 -10.41 -7.84 -4.83
N ILE A 312 -11.40 -8.73 -4.68
CA ILE A 312 -12.58 -8.52 -3.85
C ILE A 312 -12.70 -9.66 -2.84
N GLU A 313 -12.99 -9.33 -1.59
CA GLU A 313 -13.30 -10.27 -0.54
C GLU A 313 -14.81 -10.26 -0.25
N PHE A 314 -15.37 -11.45 -0.05
CA PHE A 314 -16.76 -11.67 0.33
C PHE A 314 -16.81 -12.53 1.58
N ASP A 315 -17.68 -12.17 2.53
CA ASP A 315 -17.92 -12.98 3.74
C ASP A 315 -18.52 -14.36 3.41
N LYS A 316 -19.18 -14.50 2.26
CA LYS A 316 -19.82 -15.72 1.79
C LYS A 316 -19.65 -15.88 0.28
N GLY A 317 -19.35 -17.10 -0.18
CA GLY A 317 -19.27 -17.42 -1.61
C GLY A 317 -20.56 -17.19 -2.36
N GLN A 318 -21.72 -17.24 -1.69
CA GLN A 318 -23.01 -16.90 -2.30
C GLN A 318 -23.02 -15.48 -2.89
N TYR A 319 -22.38 -14.51 -2.23
CA TYR A 319 -22.34 -13.13 -2.73
C TYR A 319 -21.51 -13.01 -4.01
N LEU A 320 -20.44 -13.78 -4.15
CA LEU A 320 -19.69 -13.87 -5.40
C LEU A 320 -20.55 -14.51 -6.50
N LEU A 321 -21.27 -15.60 -6.19
CA LEU A 321 -22.14 -16.27 -7.15
C LEU A 321 -23.26 -15.33 -7.65
N ASP A 322 -23.86 -14.57 -6.74
CA ASP A 322 -24.90 -13.58 -7.06
C ASP A 322 -24.34 -12.45 -7.94
N TRP A 323 -23.12 -11.96 -7.63
CA TRP A 323 -22.43 -10.97 -8.46
C TRP A 323 -22.19 -11.49 -9.88
N VAL A 324 -21.62 -12.70 -9.99
CA VAL A 324 -21.26 -13.32 -11.27
C VAL A 324 -22.52 -13.53 -12.12
N ALA A 325 -23.63 -13.93 -11.50
CA ALA A 325 -24.92 -14.07 -12.16
C ALA A 325 -25.49 -12.72 -12.64
N ASP A 326 -25.44 -11.67 -11.80
CA ASP A 326 -25.89 -10.32 -12.17
C ASP A 326 -25.06 -9.72 -13.32
N ALA A 327 -23.74 -9.87 -13.24
CA ALA A 327 -22.80 -9.39 -14.25
C ALA A 327 -22.79 -10.26 -15.52
N LYS A 328 -23.44 -11.44 -15.50
CA LYS A 328 -23.45 -12.43 -16.59
C LYS A 328 -22.04 -12.83 -17.05
N ILE A 329 -21.14 -12.98 -16.09
CA ILE A 329 -19.76 -13.42 -16.33
C ILE A 329 -19.59 -14.87 -15.86
N SER A 330 -18.48 -15.49 -16.22
CA SER A 330 -18.11 -16.84 -15.76
C SER A 330 -16.82 -16.77 -14.97
N LEU A 331 -16.71 -17.58 -13.91
CA LEU A 331 -15.47 -17.72 -13.16
C LEU A 331 -14.48 -18.59 -13.93
N SER A 332 -13.23 -18.15 -13.96
CA SER A 332 -12.13 -18.96 -14.50
C SER A 332 -11.46 -19.76 -13.38
N PRO A 333 -10.97 -20.98 -13.65
CA PRO A 333 -10.19 -21.73 -12.68
C PRO A 333 -9.00 -20.92 -12.15
N GLY A 334 -8.83 -20.90 -10.82
CA GLY A 334 -7.78 -20.13 -10.14
C GLY A 334 -8.12 -18.68 -9.77
N GLU A 335 -9.27 -18.15 -10.20
CA GLU A 335 -9.71 -16.80 -9.79
C GLU A 335 -10.28 -16.75 -8.37
N VAL A 336 -10.65 -17.90 -7.80
CA VAL A 336 -11.36 -17.98 -6.52
C VAL A 336 -10.52 -18.74 -5.49
N SER A 337 -10.42 -18.19 -4.29
CA SER A 337 -9.78 -18.82 -3.14
C SER A 337 -10.76 -18.89 -1.97
N GLN A 338 -10.90 -20.07 -1.37
CA GLN A 338 -11.73 -20.39 -0.19
C GLN A 338 -10.94 -21.19 0.84
#